data_AF-A0A821JNV0-F1
#
_entry.id   AF-A0A821JNV0-F1
#
_cell.length_a   1.000
_cell.length_b   1.000
_cell.length_c   1.000
_cell.angle_alpha   90.00
_cell.angle_beta   90.00
_cell.angle_gamma   90.00
#
_symmetry.space_group_name_H-M   'P 1'
#
loop_
_entity.id
_entity.type
_entity.pdbx_description
1 polymer ?
#
loop_
_entity_poly.entity_id
_entity_poly.type
_entity_poly.pdbx_seq_one_letter_code
_entity_poly.pdbx_strand_id
1 'polypeptide(L)'
;MTTDSINYERICDIEKVPLEFFCPICSCLLWKPHSCGFCQNLFCEACITKWLQENTKCPYGCETYEDKRCSPAIRCLLSNILIRCQNFQFGCTAVLTYDTLEAHQTS
;
A
#
# COMPACT_ATOMS: atom_id res chain seq x y z
N MET A 1 7.93 -8.30 -11.74
CA MET A 1 8.73 -8.11 -10.51
C MET A 1 7.83 -7.40 -9.54
N THR A 2 7.20 -8.19 -8.67
CA THR A 2 6.23 -7.75 -7.67
C THR A 2 6.97 -6.91 -6.65
N THR A 3 6.59 -5.65 -6.48
CA THR A 3 6.99 -4.90 -5.29
C THR A 3 6.36 -5.64 -4.12
N ASP A 4 7.18 -6.41 -3.41
CA ASP A 4 6.77 -7.20 -2.26
C ASP A 4 6.09 -6.29 -1.25
N SER A 5 4.91 -6.72 -0.79
CA SER A 5 4.10 -6.02 0.19
C SER A 5 4.94 -5.42 1.32
N ILE A 6 4.66 -4.19 1.71
CA ILE A 6 5.41 -3.49 2.75
C ILE A 6 4.87 -3.96 4.12
N ASN A 7 5.50 -5.00 4.67
CA ASN A 7 5.17 -5.57 5.98
C ASN A 7 5.48 -4.62 7.15
N TYR A 8 4.79 -4.82 8.28
CA TYR A 8 4.96 -4.05 9.53
C TYR A 8 6.42 -3.96 10.00
N GLU A 9 7.19 -5.05 9.87
CA GLU A 9 8.59 -5.13 10.31
C GLU A 9 9.54 -4.15 9.57
N ARG A 10 9.14 -3.75 8.36
CA ARG A 10 9.91 -2.83 7.53
C ARG A 10 9.63 -1.37 7.89
N ILE A 11 8.62 -1.07 8.69
CA ILE A 11 8.22 0.30 9.03
C ILE A 11 8.99 0.75 10.28
N CYS A 12 9.61 1.93 10.24
CA CYS A 12 10.48 2.40 11.33
C CYS A 12 9.70 2.84 12.58
N ASP A 13 8.58 3.55 12.41
CA ASP A 13 7.75 4.12 13.48
C ASP A 13 6.31 3.62 13.36
N ILE A 14 6.13 2.30 13.45
CA ILE A 14 4.85 1.65 13.13
C ILE A 14 3.68 2.15 13.98
N GLU A 15 3.93 2.47 15.24
CA GLU A 15 2.96 3.00 16.20
C GLU A 15 2.40 4.38 15.81
N LYS A 16 3.09 5.10 14.91
CA LYS A 16 2.63 6.39 14.38
C LYS A 16 1.87 6.25 13.07
N VAL A 17 1.81 5.05 12.49
CA VAL A 17 1.12 4.81 11.22
C VAL A 17 -0.35 4.50 11.47
N PRO A 18 -1.29 5.30 10.92
CA PRO A 18 -2.72 5.02 11.04
C PRO A 18 -3.11 3.65 10.48
N LEU A 19 -4.04 2.96 11.15
CA LEU A 19 -4.51 1.63 10.73
C LEU A 19 -5.18 1.65 9.34
N GLU A 20 -5.75 2.79 8.93
CA GLU A 20 -6.35 2.99 7.61
C GLU A 20 -5.33 2.93 6.46
N PHE A 21 -4.03 2.99 6.76
CA PHE A 21 -2.97 2.85 5.77
C PHE A 21 -2.56 1.40 5.53
N PHE A 22 -3.23 0.43 6.15
CA PHE A 22 -3.03 -0.99 5.89
C PHE A 22 -4.11 -1.52 4.97
N CYS A 23 -3.68 -2.17 3.90
CA CYS A 23 -4.55 -2.78 2.92
C CYS A 23 -5.35 -3.92 3.58
N PRO A 24 -6.68 -3.91 3.51
CA PRO A 24 -7.52 -4.92 4.15
C PRO A 24 -7.49 -6.29 3.45
N ILE A 25 -6.88 -6.39 2.26
CA ILE A 25 -6.73 -7.65 1.52
C ILE A 25 -5.43 -8.37 1.92
N CYS A 26 -4.31 -7.66 2.00
CA CYS A 26 -3.00 -8.27 2.29
C CYS A 26 -2.47 -7.93 3.69
N SER A 27 -3.16 -7.09 4.45
CA SER A 27 -2.78 -6.60 5.77
C SER A 27 -1.44 -5.87 5.82
N CYS A 28 -0.90 -5.43 4.68
CA CYS A 28 0.37 -4.69 4.58
C CYS A 28 0.12 -3.20 4.33
N LEU A 29 1.13 -2.35 4.50
CA LEU A 29 1.01 -0.93 4.17
C LEU A 29 0.61 -0.77 2.70
N LEU A 30 -0.37 0.12 2.44
CA LEU A 30 -0.93 0.38 1.13
C LEU A 30 0.17 0.69 0.10
N TRP A 31 0.23 -0.06 -1.00
CA TRP A 31 1.16 0.18 -2.11
C TRP A 31 0.40 0.64 -3.36
N LYS A 32 0.75 1.83 -3.87
CA LYS A 32 0.09 2.49 -5.00
C LYS A 32 -1.45 2.43 -4.87
N PRO A 33 -2.02 2.99 -3.79
CA PRO A 33 -3.39 2.67 -3.43
C PRO A 33 -4.45 3.20 -4.41
N HIS A 34 -5.54 2.44 -4.50
CA HIS A 34 -6.79 2.83 -5.13
C HIS A 34 -7.92 2.75 -4.11
N SER A 35 -8.96 3.54 -4.34
CA SER A 35 -10.14 3.67 -3.47
C SER A 35 -11.40 3.29 -4.21
N CYS A 36 -12.34 2.66 -3.51
CA CYS A 36 -13.70 2.49 -4.01
C CYS A 36 -14.42 3.84 -4.05
N GLY A 37 -14.97 4.23 -5.20
CA GLY A 37 -15.70 5.49 -5.35
C GLY A 37 -16.96 5.63 -4.52
N PHE A 38 -17.48 4.53 -3.95
CA PHE A 38 -18.67 4.51 -3.10
C PHE A 38 -18.35 4.55 -1.61
N CYS A 39 -17.52 3.63 -1.10
CA CYS A 39 -17.20 3.53 0.33
C CYS A 39 -15.87 4.15 0.73
N GLN A 40 -15.07 4.62 -0.23
CA GLN A 40 -13.78 5.29 -0.03
C GLN A 40 -12.68 4.44 0.64
N ASN A 41 -12.92 3.17 0.93
CA ASN A 41 -11.90 2.25 1.44
C ASN A 41 -10.76 2.07 0.42
N LEU A 42 -9.54 1.98 0.94
CA LEU A 42 -8.30 1.92 0.18
C LEU A 42 -7.76 0.50 0.09
N PHE A 43 -7.16 0.18 -1.05
CA PHE A 43 -6.53 -1.11 -1.34
C PHE A 43 -5.24 -0.89 -2.12
N CYS A 44 -4.26 -1.80 -2.00
CA CYS A 44 -3.10 -1.78 -2.92
C CYS A 44 -3.57 -2.02 -4.37
N GLU A 45 -2.89 -1.41 -5.34
CA GLU A 45 -3.17 -1.62 -6.78
C GLU A 45 -3.20 -3.09 -7.15
N ALA A 46 -2.16 -3.84 -6.78
CA ALA A 46 -2.08 -5.26 -7.07
C ALA A 46 -3.20 -6.07 -6.40
N CYS A 47 -3.56 -5.72 -5.16
CA CYS A 47 -4.58 -6.44 -4.40
C CYS A 47 -5.97 -6.27 -5.02
N ILE A 48 -6.38 -5.02 -5.30
CA ILE A 48 -7.70 -4.76 -5.86
C ILE A 48 -7.80 -5.23 -7.32
N THR A 49 -6.73 -5.08 -8.09
CA THR A 49 -6.68 -5.61 -9.48
C THR A 49 -6.90 -7.11 -9.49
N LYS A 50 -6.20 -7.86 -8.61
CA LYS A 50 -6.39 -9.30 -8.50
C LYS A 50 -7.80 -9.66 -8.04
N TRP A 51 -8.32 -8.98 -7.02
CA TRP A 51 -9.68 -9.22 -6.52
C TRP A 51 -10.73 -9.07 -7.64
N LEU A 52 -10.61 -8.03 -8.45
CA LEU A 52 -11.55 -7.71 -9.52
C LEU A 52 -11.48 -8.65 -10.73
N GLN A 53 -10.44 -9.49 -10.82
CA GLN A 53 -10.40 -10.56 -11.83
C GLN A 53 -11.40 -11.68 -11.52
N GLU A 54 -11.71 -11.88 -10.23
CA GLU A 54 -12.57 -12.97 -9.76
C GLU A 54 -13.93 -12.46 -9.23
N ASN A 55 -14.03 -11.16 -8.92
CA ASN A 55 -15.20 -10.55 -8.28
C ASN A 55 -15.57 -9.22 -8.95
N THR A 56 -16.85 -8.88 -9.01
CA THR A 56 -17.32 -7.58 -9.51
C THR A 56 -17.67 -6.58 -8.39
N LYS A 57 -17.65 -7.05 -7.15
CA LYS A 57 -18.04 -6.30 -5.95
C LYS A 57 -16.83 -5.74 -5.22
N CYS A 58 -17.03 -4.62 -4.53
CA CYS A 58 -16.02 -4.08 -3.63
C CYS A 58 -15.76 -5.07 -2.48
N PRO A 59 -14.50 -5.26 -2.04
CA PRO A 59 -14.17 -6.10 -0.88
C PRO A 59 -14.92 -5.70 0.41
N TYR A 60 -15.40 -4.46 0.51
CA TYR A 60 -16.20 -3.94 1.64
C TYR A 60 -17.71 -4.08 1.43
N GLY A 61 -18.15 -4.82 0.42
CA GLY A 61 -19.56 -5.16 0.22
C GLY A 61 -20.38 -4.18 -0.64
N CYS A 62 -19.77 -3.16 -1.24
CA CYS A 62 -20.47 -2.37 -2.26
C CYS A 62 -20.83 -3.26 -3.46
N GLU A 63 -22.03 -3.06 -4.02
CA GLU A 63 -22.54 -3.87 -5.14
C GLU A 63 -21.67 -3.78 -6.39
N THR A 64 -21.00 -2.65 -6.58
CA THR A 64 -20.01 -2.44 -7.64
C THR A 64 -18.77 -1.76 -7.06
N TYR A 65 -17.65 -1.88 -7.76
CA TYR A 65 -16.43 -1.15 -7.45
C TYR A 65 -16.19 -0.09 -8.52
N GLU A 66 -16.26 1.18 -8.13
CA GLU A 66 -15.82 2.29 -8.97
C GLU A 66 -14.35 2.58 -8.64
N ASP A 67 -13.44 2.34 -9.57
CA ASP A 67 -12.02 2.55 -9.32
C ASP A 67 -11.66 4.04 -9.31
N LYS A 68 -11.16 4.53 -8.17
CA LYS A 68 -10.62 5.88 -8.05
C LYS A 68 -9.21 5.82 -7.54
N ARG A 69 -8.30 6.53 -8.21
CA ARG A 69 -6.97 6.78 -7.70
C ARG A 69 -7.05 7.42 -6.31
N CYS A 70 -6.20 6.97 -5.40
CA CYS A 70 -6.02 7.58 -4.09
C CYS A 70 -5.82 9.11 -4.19
N SER A 71 -6.46 9.84 -3.28
CA SER A 71 -6.41 11.31 -3.24
C SER A 71 -4.99 11.83 -2.99
N PRO A 72 -4.63 13.03 -3.50
CA PRO A 72 -3.31 13.60 -3.27
C PRO A 72 -2.93 13.73 -1.79
N ALA A 73 -3.91 13.97 -0.91
CA ALA A 73 -3.70 14.06 0.52
C ALA A 73 -3.22 12.73 1.12
N ILE A 74 -3.84 11.61 0.77
CA ILE A 74 -3.40 10.29 1.24
C ILE A 74 -2.00 9.96 0.72
N ARG A 75 -1.69 10.30 -0.55
CA ARG A 75 -0.32 10.12 -1.08
C ARG A 75 0.70 10.90 -0.27
N CYS A 76 0.42 12.17 0.00
CA CYS A 76 1.29 13.02 0.81
C CYS A 76 1.52 12.47 2.22
N LEU A 77 0.47 11.90 2.85
CA LEU A 77 0.61 11.28 4.16
C LEU A 77 1.45 9.99 4.12
N LEU A 78 1.25 9.13 3.10
CA LEU A 78 2.06 7.93 2.88
C LEU A 78 3.54 8.26 2.64
N SER A 79 3.84 9.35 1.91
CA SER A 79 5.21 9.82 1.66
C SER A 79 6.03 10.07 2.92
N ASN A 80 5.39 10.37 4.06
CA ASN A 80 6.07 10.61 5.33
C ASN A 80 6.50 9.32 6.06
N ILE A 81 6.09 8.15 5.58
CA ILE A 81 6.39 6.87 6.23
C ILE A 81 7.80 6.44 5.85
N LEU A 82 8.63 6.19 6.87
CA LEU A 82 9.97 5.65 6.72
C LEU A 82 9.96 4.13 6.70
N ILE A 83 10.57 3.57 5.66
CA ILE A 83 10.50 2.15 5.30
C ILE A 83 11.92 1.62 5.09
N ARG A 84 12.27 0.53 5.76
CA ARG A 84 13.48 -0.25 5.53
C ARG A 84 13.38 -0.98 4.19
N CYS A 85 14.49 -1.02 3.45
CA CYS A 85 14.60 -1.82 2.23
C CYS A 85 14.18 -3.27 2.50
N GLN A 86 13.53 -3.95 1.54
CA GLN A 86 13.17 -5.37 1.71
C GLN A 86 14.38 -6.26 2.00
N ASN A 87 15.56 -5.84 1.57
CA ASN A 87 16.81 -6.57 1.79
C ASN A 87 17.51 -6.20 3.10
N PHE A 88 16.82 -5.58 4.07
CA PHE A 88 17.45 -5.15 5.32
C PHE A 88 18.02 -6.31 6.14
N GLN A 89 17.36 -7.47 6.10
CA GLN A 89 17.85 -8.70 6.74
C GLN A 89 19.13 -9.25 6.07
N PHE A 90 19.41 -8.84 4.83
CA PHE A 90 20.61 -9.20 4.08
C PHE A 90 21.70 -8.11 4.14
N GLY A 91 21.56 -7.14 5.04
CA GLY A 91 22.58 -6.11 5.31
C GLY A 91 22.37 -4.78 4.61
N CYS A 92 21.28 -4.59 3.85
CA CYS A 92 20.94 -3.27 3.34
C CYS A 92 20.48 -2.35 4.48
N THR A 93 21.20 -1.26 4.74
CA THR A 93 20.88 -0.32 5.83
C THR A 93 20.00 0.85 5.40
N ALA A 94 19.54 0.87 4.14
CA ALA A 94 18.75 1.97 3.60
C ALA A 94 17.39 2.09 4.28
N VAL A 95 17.11 3.29 4.78
CA VAL A 95 15.78 3.75 5.23
C VAL A 95 15.29 4.76 4.22
N LEU A 96 14.11 4.49 3.65
CA LEU A 96 13.60 5.14 2.45
C LEU A 96 12.23 5.72 2.75
N THR A 97 11.87 6.79 2.05
CA THR A 97 10.48 7.25 1.99
C THR A 97 9.68 6.35 1.06
N TYR A 98 8.35 6.40 1.18
CA TYR A 98 7.43 5.72 0.28
C TYR A 98 7.74 5.97 -1.20
N ASP A 99 8.04 7.21 -1.58
CA ASP A 99 8.26 7.61 -2.96
C ASP A 99 9.62 7.13 -3.52
N THR A 100 10.63 7.06 -2.66
CA THR A 100 11.99 6.62 -3.05
C THR A 100 12.18 5.10 -3.02
N LEU A 101 11.22 4.37 -2.43
CA LEU A 101 11.35 2.94 -2.17
C LEU A 101 11.50 2.14 -3.47
N GLU A 102 10.60 2.36 -4.45
CA GLU A 102 10.61 1.61 -5.70
C GLU A 102 11.93 1.79 -6.46
N ALA A 103 12.39 3.04 -6.60
CA ALA A 103 13.62 3.36 -7.32
C ALA A 103 14.84 2.65 -6.72
N HIS A 104 14.95 2.59 -5.39
CA HIS A 104 16.03 1.89 -4.72
C HIS A 104 15.99 0.37 -4.96
N GLN A 105 14.79 -0.23 -4.99
CA GLN A 105 14.64 -1.69 -5.05
C GLN A 105 14.71 -2.26 -6.46
N THR A 106 14.56 -1.42 -7.48
CA THR A 106 14.73 -1.80 -8.89
C THR A 106 16.11 -1.45 -9.46
N SER A 107 16.98 -0.84 -8.65
CA SER A 107 18.36 -0.49 -9.01
C SER A 107 19.32 -1.68 -8.94
#